data_AF-A0A522SXA6-F1
#
_entry.id   AF-A0A522SXA6-F1
#
_cell.length_a   1.000
_cell.length_b   1.000
_cell.length_c   1.000
_cell.angle_alpha   90.00
_cell.angle_beta   90.00
_cell.angle_gamma   90.00
#
_symmetry.space_group_name_H-M   'P 1'
#
loop_
_entity.id
_entity.type
_entity.pdbx_description
1 polymer ?
#
loop_
_entity_poly.entity_id
_entity_poly.type
_entity_poly.pdbx_seq_one_letter_code
_entity_poly.pdbx_strand_id
1 'polypeptide(L)' 'MHISFVLVALIAVALLFDLLNGLHDAANSIATIVSTRVLAPRYAVWWASFFNFVAFMVFGLHVARTVGAGIVSADI' A
#
# COMPACT_ATOMS: atom_id res chain seq x y z
N MET A 1 -29.74 -5.05 4.21
CA MET A 1 -28.36 -4.59 3.94
C MET A 1 -28.09 -4.74 2.45
N HIS A 2 -28.37 -3.70 1.66
CA HIS A 2 -28.08 -3.72 0.22
C HIS A 2 -26.64 -3.23 0.03
N ILE A 3 -25.75 -4.13 -0.40
CA ILE A 3 -24.42 -3.74 -0.86
C ILE A 3 -24.62 -2.99 -2.18
N SER A 4 -24.43 -1.67 -2.15
CA SER A 4 -24.52 -0.83 -3.34
C SER A 4 -23.43 -1.21 -4.34
N PHE A 5 -23.79 -1.37 -5.61
CA PHE A 5 -22.84 -1.64 -6.69
C PHE A 5 -21.66 -0.65 -6.70
N VAL A 6 -21.95 0.62 -6.42
CA VAL A 6 -20.95 1.70 -6.30
C VAL A 6 -19.91 1.41 -5.22
N LEU A 7 -20.31 0.87 -4.07
CA LEU A 7 -19.38 0.54 -2.97
C LEU A 7 -18.42 -0.58 -3.39
N VAL A 8 -18.94 -1.62 -4.05
CA VAL A 8 -18.11 -2.73 -4.56
C VAL A 8 -17.11 -2.22 -5.59
N ALA A 9 -17.54 -1.36 -6.50
CA ALA A 9 -16.66 -0.74 -7.49
C ALA A 9 -15.57 0.12 -6.83
N LEU A 10 -15.93 0.91 -5.81
CA LEU A 10 -14.98 1.71 -5.04
C LEU A 10 -13.90 0.86 -4.36
N ILE A 11 -14.30 -0.23 -3.70
CA ILE A 11 -13.37 -1.17 -3.06
C ILE A 11 -12.45 -1.80 -4.11
N ALA A 12 -12.99 -2.21 -5.26
CA ALA A 12 -12.19 -2.80 -6.33
C ALA A 12 -11.13 -1.82 -6.87
N VAL A 13 -11.50 -0.56 -7.10
CA VAL A 13 -10.56 0.49 -7.53
C VAL A 13 -9.53 0.79 -6.44
N ALA A 14 -9.92 0.85 -5.18
CA ALA A 14 -9.02 1.07 -4.06
C ALA A 14 -7.96 -0.04 -3.97
N LEU A 15 -8.36 -1.31 -4.07
CA LEU A 15 -7.44 -2.46 -4.06
C LEU A 15 -6.49 -2.45 -5.27
N LEU A 16 -6.99 -2.09 -6.45
CA LEU A 16 -6.15 -1.98 -7.64
C LEU A 16 -5.11 -0.85 -7.50
N PHE A 17 -5.55 0.30 -6.98
CA PHE A 17 -4.66 1.42 -6.71
C PHE A 17 -3.59 1.02 -5.69
N ASP A 18 -3.97 0.39 -4.58
CA ASP A 18 -3.04 -0.05 -3.54
C ASP A 18 -1.98 -1.04 -4.07
N LEU A 19 -2.39 -1.98 -4.93
CA LEU A 19 -1.48 -2.90 -5.62
C LEU A 19 -0.46 -2.15 -6.50
N LEU A 20 -0.92 -1.19 -7.30
CA LEU A 20 -0.05 -0.43 -8.20
C LEU A 20 0.93 0.46 -7.43
N ASN A 21 0.48 1.09 -6.33
CA ASN A 21 1.37 1.86 -5.45
C ASN A 21 2.42 0.95 -4.80
N GLY A 22 2.01 -0.19 -4.25
CA GLY A 22 2.94 -1.14 -3.64
C GLY A 22 4.03 -1.64 -4.58
N LEU A 23 3.72 -1.84 -5.87
CA LEU A 23 4.72 -2.22 -6.88
C LEU A 23 5.77 -1.11 -7.10
N HIS A 24 5.32 0.14 -7.18
CA HIS A 24 6.22 1.28 -7.37
C HIS A 24 7.10 1.51 -6.14
N ASP A 25 6.51 1.42 -4.94
CA ASP A 25 7.24 1.56 -3.68
C ASP A 25 8.27 0.44 -3.48
N ALA A 26 7.93 -0.79 -3.90
CA ALA A 26 8.87 -1.91 -3.89
C ALA A 26 10.06 -1.63 -4.81
N ALA A 27 9.85 -1.14 -6.03
CA ALA A 27 10.92 -0.79 -6.96
C ALA A 27 11.86 0.29 -6.37
N ASN A 28 11.29 1.34 -5.78
CA ASN A 28 12.06 2.41 -5.15
C ASN A 28 12.88 1.93 -3.95
N SER A 29 12.32 1.00 -3.16
CA SER A 29 12.98 0.46 -1.95
C SER A 29 14.11 -0.54 -2.27
N ILE A 30 14.03 -1.26 -3.39
CA ILE A 30 15.02 -2.30 -3.74
C ILE A 30 16.08 -1.83 -4.74
N ALA A 31 15.88 -0.69 -5.40
CA ALA A 31 16.75 -0.19 -6.48
C ALA A 31 18.23 -0.18 -6.07
N THR A 32 18.55 0.34 -4.88
CA THR A 32 19.94 0.42 -4.39
C THR A 32 20.55 -0.96 -4.13
N ILE A 33 19.81 -1.84 -3.43
CA ILE A 33 20.30 -3.18 -3.06
C ILE A 33 20.50 -4.07 -4.29
N VAL A 34 19.58 -3.98 -5.26
CA VAL A 34 19.66 -4.74 -6.51
C VAL A 34 20.76 -4.18 -7.43
N SER A 35 20.90 -2.86 -7.52
CA SER A 35 21.95 -2.20 -8.31
C SER A 35 23.36 -2.51 -7.79
N THR A 36 23.53 -2.51 -6.46
CA THR A 36 24.79 -2.89 -5.80
C THR A 36 25.04 -4.40 -5.77
N ARG A 37 24.09 -5.22 -6.26
CA ARG A 37 24.15 -6.69 -6.30
C ARG A 37 24.29 -7.34 -4.92
N VAL A 38 23.84 -6.66 -3.86
CA VAL A 38 23.86 -7.19 -2.49
C VAL A 38 22.86 -8.33 -2.34
N LEU A 39 21.68 -8.22 -2.97
CA LEU A 39 20.67 -9.27 -3.02
C LEU A 39 20.20 -9.49 -4.46
N ALA A 40 19.84 -10.74 -4.79
CA ALA A 40 19.18 -11.02 -6.06
C ALA A 40 17.79 -10.37 -6.11
N PRO A 41 17.30 -9.93 -7.28
CA PRO A 41 16.04 -9.20 -7.43
C PRO A 41 14.84 -9.89 -6.77
N ARG A 42 14.75 -11.22 -6.89
CA ARG A 42 13.68 -12.01 -6.29
C ARG A 42 13.64 -11.87 -4.76
N TYR A 43 14.79 -11.98 -4.09
CA TYR A 43 14.87 -11.84 -2.63
C TYR A 43 14.63 -10.41 -2.18
N ALA A 44 15.07 -9.42 -2.97
CA ALA A 44 14.81 -8.02 -2.68
C ALA A 44 13.31 -7.69 -2.73
N VAL A 45 12.58 -8.23 -3.72
CA VAL A 45 11.11 -8.07 -3.79
C VAL A 45 10.41 -8.72 -2.59
N TRP A 46 10.82 -9.93 -2.19
CA TRP A 46 10.29 -10.57 -0.97
C TRP A 46 10.57 -9.76 0.30
N TRP A 47 11.75 -9.16 0.38
CA TRP A 47 12.11 -8.26 1.47
C TRP A 47 11.22 -7.01 1.50
N ALA A 48 11.05 -6.36 0.34
CA ALA A 48 10.21 -5.17 0.22
C ALA A 48 8.74 -5.45 0.54
N SER A 49 8.16 -6.53 0.02
CA SER A 49 6.76 -6.87 0.29
C SER A 49 6.52 -7.19 1.77
N PHE A 50 7.46 -7.88 2.42
CA PHE A 50 7.38 -8.16 3.85
C PHE A 50 7.36 -6.88 4.69
N PHE A 51 8.32 -5.97 4.49
CA PHE A 51 8.37 -4.73 5.27
C PHE A 51 7.23 -3.78 4.92
N ASN A 52 6.81 -3.72 3.65
CA ASN A 52 5.66 -2.92 3.23
C ASN A 52 4.37 -3.40 3.93
N PHE A 53 4.17 -4.71 4.05
CA PHE A 53 3.04 -5.27 4.79
C PHE A 53 3.17 -5.08 6.31
N VAL A 54 4.34 -5.32 6.90
CA VAL A 54 4.52 -5.23 8.37
C VAL A 54 4.44 -3.78 8.86
N ALA A 55 4.77 -2.80 8.02
CA ALA A 55 4.80 -1.39 8.42
C ALA A 55 3.49 -0.90 9.04
N PHE A 56 2.32 -1.24 8.47
CA PHE A 56 1.04 -0.79 9.04
C PHE A 56 0.74 -1.45 10.40
N MET A 57 1.25 -2.66 10.64
CA MET A 57 1.06 -3.38 11.92
C MET A 57 1.86 -2.73 13.06
N VAL A 58 3.04 -2.18 12.75
CA VAL A 58 3.93 -1.58 13.75
C VAL A 58 3.63 -0.10 13.96
N PHE A 59 3.41 0.67 12.88
CA PHE A 59 3.19 2.12 12.93
C PHE A 59 1.70 2.50 13.02
N GLY A 60 0.80 1.53 12.85
CA GLY A 60 -0.65 1.75 12.90
C GLY A 60 -1.18 2.59 11.74
N LEU A 61 -2.43 3.01 11.87
CA LEU A 61 -3.19 3.73 10.83
C LEU A 61 -3.06 5.26 10.94
N HIS A 62 -1.94 5.77 11.46
CA HIS A 62 -1.80 7.20 11.73
C HIS A 62 -1.85 8.03 10.44
N VAL A 63 -1.15 7.58 9.39
CA VAL A 63 -1.15 8.21 8.06
C VAL A 63 -2.54 8.19 7.42
N ALA A 64 -3.26 7.07 7.54
CA ALA A 64 -4.62 6.96 7.00
C ALA A 64 -5.58 7.98 7.66
N ARG A 65 -5.42 8.22 8.98
CA ARG A 65 -6.23 9.21 9.70
C ARG A 65 -5.89 10.64 9.30
N THR A 66 -4.61 10.97 9.14
CA THR A 66 -4.21 12.34 8.75
C THR A 66 -4.55 12.65 7.30
N VAL A 67 -4.43 11.68 6.38
CA VAL A 67 -4.82 11.87 4.98
C VAL A 67 -6.34 11.87 4.79
N GLY A 68 -7.07 11.05 5.57
CA GLY A 68 -8.53 11.03 5.52
C GLY A 68 -9.19 12.28 6.13
N ALA A 69 -8.52 12.93 7.09
CA ALA A 69 -9.01 14.14 7.74
C ALA A 69 -9.17 15.28 6.71
N GLY A 70 -10.43 15.68 6.45
CA GLY A 70 -10.76 16.76 5.53
C GLY A 70 -11.05 16.34 4.08
N ILE A 71 -10.86 15.07 3.72
CA ILE A 71 -11.29 14.53 2.41
C ILE A 71 -12.72 13.96 2.49
N VAL A 72 -13.07 13.36 3.63
CA VAL A 72 -14.42 12.86 3.91
C VAL A 72 -14.91 13.52 5.19
N SER A 73 -15.96 14.33 5.09
CA SER A 73 -16.75 14.71 6.25
C SER A 73 -17.60 13.51 6.64
N ALA A 74 -17.21 12.81 7.71
CA ALA A 74 -18.01 11.74 8.30
C ALA A 74 -19.22 12.29 9.08
N ASP A 75 -19.85 13.37 8.57
CA ASP A 75 -21.14 13.87 9.03
C ASP A 75 -22.22 13.05 8.33
N ILE A 76 -22.43 11.85 8.85
CA ILE A 76 -23.61 11.00 8.60
C ILE A 76 -24.05 10.43 9.94
#